data_AF-A0A3D1JXF2-F1
#
_entry.id   AF-A0A3D1JXF2-F1
#
_cell.length_a   1.000
_cell.length_b   1.000
_cell.length_c   1.000
_cell.angle_alpha   90.00
_cell.angle_beta   90.00
_cell.angle_gamma   90.00
#
_symmetry.space_group_name_H-M   'P 1'
#
loop_
_entity.id
_entity.type
_entity.pdbx_description
1 polymer ?
#
loop_
_entity_poly.entity_id
_entity_poly.type
_entity_poly.pdbx_seq_one_letter_code
_entity_poly.pdbx_strand_id
1 'polypeptide(L)' 'MEESIIKKRLSEELRNSGLTTVEIAERIGVSPEMITQYCTTKKLPKLDTFAKICKELDLDANYILGNN' A
#
# COMPACT_ATOMS: atom_id res chain seq x y z
N MET A 1 -4.28 7.29 -16.83
CA MET A 1 -3.56 8.26 -15.98
C MET A 1 -3.89 8.07 -14.50
N GLU A 2 -5.08 7.58 -14.13
CA GLU A 2 -5.51 7.37 -12.73
C GLU A 2 -4.68 6.38 -11.90
N GLU A 3 -4.22 5.25 -12.45
CA GLU A 3 -3.48 4.23 -11.67
C GLU A 3 -2.18 4.77 -11.03
N SER A 4 -1.59 5.81 -11.63
CA SER A 4 -0.37 6.44 -11.11
C SER A 4 -0.60 7.19 -9.80
N ILE A 5 -1.79 7.75 -9.57
CA ILE A 5 -2.10 8.52 -8.36
C ILE A 5 -2.28 7.58 -7.17
N ILE A 6 -3.02 6.49 -7.37
CA ILE A 6 -3.27 5.46 -6.35
C ILE A 6 -1.95 4.86 -5.90
N LYS A 7 -1.10 4.47 -6.86
CA LYS A 7 0.24 3.93 -6.55
C LYS A 7 1.07 4.96 -5.76
N LYS A 8 1.09 6.21 -6.21
CA LYS A 8 1.91 7.24 -5.60
C LYS A 8 1.50 7.46 -4.14
N ARG A 9 0.20 7.68 -3.88
CA ARG A 9 -0.34 7.85 -2.53
C ARG A 9 -0.05 6.63 -1.66
N LEU A 10 -0.32 5.43 -2.16
CA LEU A 10 -0.04 4.20 -1.42
C LEU A 10 1.44 4.07 -1.04
N SER A 11 2.34 4.31 -1.99
CA SER A 11 3.78 4.23 -1.72
C SER A 11 4.28 5.33 -0.78
N GLU A 12 3.67 6.52 -0.82
CA GLU A 12 3.96 7.60 0.12
C GLU A 12 3.50 7.21 1.53
N GLU A 13 2.28 6.71 1.69
CA GLU A 13 1.74 6.30 2.99
C GLU A 13 2.51 5.12 3.61
N LEU A 14 2.88 4.13 2.81
CA LEU A 14 3.73 3.02 3.25
C LEU A 14 5.10 3.53 3.76
N ARG A 15 5.63 4.59 3.15
CA ARG A 15 6.92 5.19 3.52
C ARG A 15 6.78 6.13 4.72
N ASN A 16 5.64 6.83 4.84
CA ASN A 16 5.29 7.70 5.96
C ASN A 16 4.93 6.92 7.23
N SER A 17 4.48 5.67 7.09
CA SER A 17 4.13 4.82 8.23
C SER A 17 5.32 4.48 9.14
N GLY A 18 6.56 4.74 8.71
CA GLY A 18 7.77 4.47 9.50
C GLY A 18 8.11 2.99 9.66
N LEU A 19 7.32 2.10 9.05
CA LEU A 19 7.52 0.65 9.08
C LEU A 19 8.34 0.18 7.89
N THR A 20 9.12 -0.88 8.09
CA THR A 20 9.84 -1.51 6.98
C THR A 20 8.90 -2.38 6.13
N THR A 21 9.30 -2.68 4.90
CA THR A 21 8.53 -3.57 4.02
C THR A 21 8.33 -4.97 4.63
N VAL A 22 9.26 -5.43 5.47
CA VAL A 22 9.15 -6.69 6.21
C VAL A 22 8.07 -6.59 7.27
N GLU A 23 8.08 -5.55 8.11
CA GLU A 23 7.07 -5.39 9.15
C GLU A 23 5.65 -5.24 8.58
N ILE A 24 5.51 -4.48 7.49
CA ILE A 24 4.22 -4.32 6.82
C ILE A 24 3.75 -5.67 6.29
N ALA A 25 4.65 -6.45 5.69
CA ALA A 25 4.34 -7.76 5.15
C ALA A 25 3.92 -8.75 6.24
N GLU A 26 4.60 -8.74 7.39
CA GLU A 26 4.25 -9.57 8.55
C GLU A 26 2.87 -9.19 9.13
N ARG A 27 2.58 -7.89 9.26
CA ARG A 27 1.28 -7.40 9.77
C ARG A 27 0.10 -7.82 8.89
N ILE A 28 0.23 -7.70 7.57
CA ILE A 28 -0.87 -8.05 6.65
C ILE A 28 -0.82 -9.52 6.19
N GLY A 29 0.18 -10.28 6.59
CA GLY A 29 0.36 -11.69 6.25
C GLY A 29 0.70 -11.94 4.78
N VAL A 30 1.59 -11.14 4.18
CA VAL A 30 2.12 -11.34 2.82
C VAL A 30 3.65 -11.45 2.82
N SER A 31 4.24 -11.70 1.66
CA SER A 31 5.70 -11.70 1.52
C SER A 31 6.27 -10.28 1.40
N PRO A 32 7.45 -9.98 1.98
CA PRO A 32 8.10 -8.66 1.90
C PRO A 32 8.43 -8.22 0.46
N GLU A 33 8.69 -9.18 -0.43
CA GLU A 33 8.85 -8.93 -1.86
C GLU A 33 7.58 -8.34 -2.48
N MET A 34 6.40 -8.77 -2.01
CA MET A 34 5.12 -8.28 -2.51
C MET A 34 4.93 -6.79 -2.17
N ILE A 35 5.26 -6.39 -0.95
CA ILE A 35 5.24 -4.98 -0.54
C ILE A 35 6.27 -4.16 -1.33
N THR A 36 7.47 -4.70 -1.48
CA THR A 36 8.54 -4.05 -2.28
C THR A 36 8.09 -3.84 -3.72
N GLN A 37 7.39 -4.82 -4.31
CA GLN A 37 6.82 -4.69 -5.65
C GLN A 37 5.80 -3.55 -5.74
N TYR A 38 4.99 -3.29 -4.72
CA TYR A 38 4.03 -2.18 -4.74
C TYR A 38 4.70 -0.80 -4.74
N CYS A 39 5.81 -0.65 -4.01
CA CYS A 39 6.59 0.59 -4.01
C CYS A 39 7.40 0.77 -5.31
N THR A 40 8.08 -0.28 -5.76
CA THR A 40 9.08 -0.18 -6.84
C THR A 40 8.50 -0.42 -8.24
N THR A 41 7.60 -1.39 -8.40
CA THR A 41 7.05 -1.79 -9.70
C THR A 41 5.71 -1.11 -9.98
N LYS A 42 5.12 -1.30 -11.18
CA LYS A 42 3.77 -0.81 -11.51
C LYS A 42 2.65 -1.74 -10.99
N LYS A 43 2.97 -2.71 -10.16
CA LYS A 43 2.02 -3.67 -9.63
C LYS A 43 1.21 -3.03 -8.50
N LEU A 44 -0.10 -3.17 -8.55
CA LEU A 44 -1.00 -2.73 -7.48
C LEU A 44 -1.37 -3.93 -6.59
N PRO A 45 -1.62 -3.71 -5.29
CA PRO A 45 -2.21 -4.73 -4.44
C PRO A 45 -3.59 -5.10 -4.94
N LYS A 46 -3.98 -6.36 -4.71
CA LYS A 46 -5.38 -6.76 -4.88
C LYS A 46 -6.24 -6.03 -3.86
N LEU A 47 -7.54 -5.92 -4.12
CA LEU A 47 -8.48 -5.23 -3.23
C LEU A 47 -8.43 -5.78 -1.78
N ASP A 48 -8.27 -7.10 -1.62
CA ASP A 48 -8.06 -7.74 -0.31
C ASP A 48 -6.78 -7.27 0.40
N THR A 49 -5.64 -7.30 -0.29
CA THR A 49 -4.35 -6.84 0.26
C THR A 49 -4.38 -5.35 0.56
N PHE A 50 -4.99 -4.57 -0.32
CA PHE A 50 -5.17 -3.14 -0.15
C PHE A 50 -6.00 -2.82 1.11
N ALA A 51 -7.14 -3.50 1.30
CA ALA A 51 -7.96 -3.34 2.50
C ALA A 51 -7.19 -3.71 3.78
N LYS A 52 -6.37 -4.77 3.75
CA LYS A 52 -5.49 -5.13 4.87
C LYS A 52 -4.45 -4.06 5.17
N ILE A 53 -3.79 -3.52 4.14
CA ILE A 53 -2.83 -2.42 4.28
C ILE A 53 -3.52 -1.23 4.92
N CYS A 54 -4.64 -0.76 4.36
CA CYS A 54 -5.39 0.36 4.91
C CYS A 54 -5.81 0.13 6.37
N LYS A 55 -6.23 -1.09 6.70
CA LYS A 55 -6.64 -1.43 8.06
C LYS A 55 -5.46 -1.48 9.05
N GLU A 56 -4.34 -2.08 8.68
CA GLU A 56 -3.18 -2.24 9.57
C GLU A 56 -2.37 -0.96 9.74
N LEU A 57 -2.39 -0.09 8.73
CA LEU A 57 -1.66 1.18 8.71
C LEU A 57 -2.57 2.39 8.97
N ASP A 58 -3.84 2.15 9.29
CA ASP A 58 -4.86 3.19 9.53
C ASP A 58 -4.93 4.24 8.40
N LEU A 59 -4.88 3.76 7.13
CA LEU A 59 -4.89 4.62 5.95
C LEU A 59 -6.30 4.82 5.42
N ASP A 60 -6.59 6.04 4.98
CA ASP A 60 -7.87 6.35 4.33
C ASP A 60 -7.90 5.82 2.89
N ALA A 61 -8.74 4.81 2.65
CA ALA A 61 -8.88 4.20 1.34
C ALA A 61 -9.41 5.17 0.27
N ASN A 62 -10.27 6.12 0.63
CA ASN A 62 -10.79 7.12 -0.32
C ASN A 62 -9.68 8.09 -0.75
N TYR A 63 -8.83 8.49 0.20
CA TYR A 63 -7.64 9.26 -0.08
C TYR A 63 -6.72 8.51 -1.03
N ILE A 64 -6.39 7.25 -0.76
CA ILE A 64 -5.52 6.49 -1.67
C ILE A 64 -6.18 6.32 -3.06
N LEU A 65 -7.48 6.02 -3.13
CA LEU A 65 -8.19 5.81 -4.38
C LEU A 65 -8.46 7.09 -5.18
N GLY A 66 -8.24 8.28 -4.59
CA GLY A 66 -8.50 9.54 -5.26
C GLY A 66 -9.97 9.96 -5.26
N ASN A 67 -10.80 9.31 -4.45
CA ASN A 67 -12.22 9.60 -4.33
C ASN A 67 -12.39 10.73 -3.30
N ASN A 68 -12.19 11.97 -3.73
CA ASN A 68 -12.35 13.18 -2.91
C ASN A 68 -13.53 14.01 -3.40
#